data_AF-A0A9X1BAD7-F1
#
_entry.id   AF-A0A9X1BAD7-F1
#
_cell.length_a   1.000
_cell.length_b   1.000
_cell.length_c   1.000
_cell.angle_alpha   90.00
_cell.angle_beta   90.00
_cell.angle_gamma   90.00
#
_symmetry.space_group_name_H-M   'P 1'
#
loop_
_entity.id
_entity.type
_entity.pdbx_description
1 polymer ?
#
loop_
_entity_poly.entity_id
_entity_poly.type
_entity_poly.pdbx_seq_one_letter_code
_entity_poly.pdbx_strand_id
1 'polypeptide(L)'
;MDRFKNVHWLLRHRRADFTDDERRILNRLFVHSPQIKDAHDACEALTVIDESPLSTGQGKRQIRRWMRQVSNRGIRCFDRFLGTLGTHFAEITND
;
A
#
# COMPACT_ATOMS: atom_id res chain seq x y z
N MET A 1 -5.20 -27.17 10.35
CA MET A 1 -4.01 -26.37 9.99
C MET A 1 -4.12 -26.17 8.48
N ASP A 2 -4.48 -25.00 7.96
CA ASP A 2 -3.69 -23.76 7.97
C ASP A 2 -4.60 -22.54 7.84
N ARG A 3 -4.67 -21.72 8.89
CA ARG A 3 -5.61 -20.58 8.95
C ARG A 3 -5.19 -19.40 8.07
N PHE A 4 -3.96 -19.40 7.57
CA PHE A 4 -3.33 -18.32 6.80
C PHE A 4 -2.49 -18.84 5.62
N LYS A 5 -2.80 -20.02 5.09
CA LYS A 5 -2.20 -20.51 3.84
C LYS A 5 -2.35 -19.41 2.79
N ASN A 6 -1.26 -19.05 2.12
CA ASN A 6 -1.17 -18.00 1.08
C ASN A 6 -1.40 -16.55 1.52
N VAL A 7 -1.45 -16.21 2.82
CA VAL A 7 -1.60 -14.80 3.27
C VAL A 7 -0.53 -13.88 2.69
N HIS A 8 0.69 -14.36 2.57
CA HIS A 8 1.78 -13.56 2.01
C HIS A 8 1.55 -13.17 0.54
N TRP A 9 0.91 -14.06 -0.22
CA TRP A 9 0.47 -13.77 -1.59
C TRP A 9 -0.67 -12.75 -1.57
N LEU A 10 -1.65 -12.94 -0.69
CA LEU A 10 -2.79 -12.04 -0.52
C LEU A 10 -2.39 -10.62 -0.11
N LEU A 11 -1.33 -10.44 0.68
CA LEU A 11 -0.87 -9.11 1.07
C LEU A 11 -0.16 -8.32 -0.05
N ARG A 12 0.15 -8.98 -1.18
CA ARG A 12 0.89 -8.40 -2.31
C ARG A 12 0.01 -8.13 -3.54
N HIS A 13 -1.24 -8.56 -3.52
CA HIS A 13 -2.16 -8.46 -4.64
C HIS A 13 -3.36 -7.59 -4.26
N ARG A 14 -4.10 -7.10 -5.26
CA ARG A 14 -5.23 -6.21 -5.03
C ARG A 14 -6.42 -6.99 -4.52
N ARG A 15 -7.14 -6.42 -3.55
CA ARG A 15 -8.38 -7.02 -3.02
C ARG A 15 -9.48 -7.19 -4.07
N ALA A 16 -9.43 -6.40 -5.14
CA ALA A 16 -10.32 -6.53 -6.28
C ALA A 16 -10.24 -7.93 -6.92
N ASP A 17 -9.05 -8.53 -6.94
CA ASP A 17 -8.76 -9.79 -7.62
C ASP A 17 -9.03 -11.03 -6.77
N PHE A 18 -9.44 -10.84 -5.50
CA PHE A 18 -9.65 -11.94 -4.57
C PHE A 18 -11.04 -12.54 -4.66
N THR A 19 -11.07 -13.87 -4.53
CA THR A 19 -12.27 -14.64 -4.24
C THR A 19 -12.84 -14.29 -2.87
N ASP A 20 -14.09 -14.68 -2.61
CA ASP A 20 -14.73 -14.42 -1.33
C ASP A 20 -14.01 -15.09 -0.15
N ASP A 21 -13.41 -16.27 -0.36
CA ASP A 21 -12.66 -16.99 0.66
C ASP A 21 -11.33 -16.29 1.00
N GLU A 22 -10.63 -15.80 -0.01
CA GLU A 22 -9.41 -15.02 0.17
C GLU A 22 -9.68 -13.70 0.91
N ARG A 23 -10.79 -13.02 0.57
CA ARG A 23 -11.25 -11.83 1.31
C ARG A 23 -11.57 -12.16 2.77
N ARG A 24 -12.18 -13.31 3.06
CA ARG A 24 -12.45 -13.76 4.45
C ARG A 24 -11.16 -13.97 5.23
N ILE A 25 -10.13 -14.56 4.61
CA ILE A 25 -8.82 -14.77 5.24
C ILE A 25 -8.16 -13.43 5.59
N LEU A 26 -8.14 -12.48 4.64
CA LEU A 26 -7.61 -11.13 4.84
C LEU A 26 -8.36 -10.35 5.91
N ASN A 27 -9.70 -10.36 5.87
CA ASN A 27 -10.51 -9.68 6.87
C ASN A 27 -10.23 -10.22 8.28
N ARG A 28 -10.07 -11.54 8.43
CA ARG A 28 -9.70 -12.15 9.70
C ARG A 28 -8.30 -11.74 10.14
N LEU A 29 -7.33 -11.69 9.23
CA LEU A 29 -5.98 -11.21 9.52
C LEU A 29 -6.01 -9.76 10.03
N PHE A 30 -6.77 -8.89 9.38
CA PHE A 30 -6.89 -7.48 9.74
C PHE A 30 -7.56 -7.25 11.09
N VAL A 31 -8.51 -8.11 11.49
CA VAL A 31 -9.08 -8.09 12.85
C VAL A 31 -7.99 -8.35 13.90
N HIS A 32 -7.07 -9.28 13.62
CA HIS A 32 -5.99 -9.62 14.55
C HIS A 32 -4.79 -8.67 14.48
N SER A 33 -4.59 -7.98 13.35
CA SER A 33 -3.50 -7.01 13.17
C SER A 33 -3.96 -5.79 12.38
N PRO A 34 -4.47 -4.75 13.06
CA PRO A 34 -4.84 -3.48 12.44
C PRO A 34 -3.66 -2.80 11.74
N GLN A 35 -2.43 -3.00 12.24
CA GLN A 35 -1.21 -2.45 11.62
C GLN A 35 -0.95 -3.04 10.23
N ILE A 36 -1.19 -4.34 10.05
CA ILE A 36 -1.08 -4.99 8.74
C ILE A 36 -2.16 -4.45 7.80
N LYS A 37 -3.37 -4.22 8.30
CA LYS A 37 -4.45 -3.59 7.52
C LYS A 37 -4.04 -2.20 7.02
N ASP A 38 -3.55 -1.35 7.91
CA ASP A 38 -3.15 0.01 7.53
C ASP A 38 -2.01 0.00 6.51
N ALA A 39 -1.04 -0.91 6.69
CA ALA A 39 0.05 -1.07 5.74
C ALA A 39 -0.44 -1.58 4.36
N HIS A 40 -1.38 -2.53 4.37
CA HIS A 40 -1.99 -3.06 3.15
C HIS A 40 -2.81 -1.99 2.41
N ASP A 41 -3.65 -1.25 3.12
CA ASP A 41 -4.44 -0.15 2.54
C ASP A 41 -3.51 0.93 1.94
N ALA A 42 -2.36 1.20 2.57
CA ALA A 42 -1.36 2.11 2.02
C ALA A 42 -0.73 1.58 0.72
N CYS A 43 -0.42 0.28 0.64
CA CYS A 43 0.05 -0.35 -0.60
C CYS A 43 -0.99 -0.22 -1.72
N GLU A 44 -2.25 -0.59 -1.45
CA GLU A 44 -3.32 -0.49 -2.46
C GLU A 44 -3.49 0.95 -2.98
N ALA A 45 -3.47 1.94 -2.08
CA ALA A 45 -3.56 3.35 -2.47
C ALA A 45 -2.39 3.78 -3.37
N LEU A 46 -1.17 3.27 -3.13
CA LEU A 46 -0.02 3.56 -3.97
C LEU A 46 -0.15 2.91 -5.35
N THR A 47 -0.60 1.65 -5.42
CA THR A 47 -0.83 0.95 -6.68
C THR A 47 -1.93 1.62 -7.51
N VAL A 48 -2.96 2.18 -6.87
CA VAL A 48 -3.98 2.97 -7.58
C VAL A 48 -3.37 4.22 -8.21
N ILE A 49 -2.44 4.90 -7.53
CA ILE A 49 -1.75 6.07 -8.08
C ILE A 49 -0.90 5.68 -9.30
N ASP A 50 -0.17 4.58 -9.19
CA ASP A 50 0.73 4.07 -10.24
C ASP A 50 0.00 3.68 -11.52
N GLU A 51 -1.15 3.02 -11.40
CA GLU A 51 -1.94 2.58 -12.56
C GLU A 51 -2.92 3.64 -13.09
N SER A 52 -3.09 4.76 -12.38
CA SER A 52 -3.98 5.83 -12.85
C SER A 52 -3.34 6.55 -14.05
N PRO A 53 -4.12 6.89 -15.10
CA PRO A 53 -3.62 7.64 -16.24
C PRO A 53 -3.40 9.12 -15.87
N LEU A 54 -2.33 9.38 -15.12
CA LEU A 54 -1.95 10.68 -14.61
C LEU A 54 -0.80 11.26 -15.44
N SER A 55 -0.81 12.58 -15.63
CA SER A 55 0.42 13.27 -16.04
C SER A 55 1.47 13.18 -14.93
N THR A 56 2.74 13.32 -15.28
CA THR A 56 3.88 13.34 -14.35
C THR A 56 3.67 14.31 -13.19
N GLY A 57 3.15 15.50 -13.48
CA GLY A 57 2.83 16.51 -12.46
C GLY A 57 1.70 16.09 -11.51
N GLN A 58 0.68 15.40 -12.02
CA GLN A 58 -0.41 14.85 -11.19
C GLN A 58 0.08 13.66 -10.36
N GLY A 59 0.85 12.74 -10.94
CA GLY A 59 1.49 11.61 -10.25
C GLY A 59 2.34 12.09 -9.07
N LYS A 60 3.26 13.05 -9.32
CA LYS A 60 4.08 13.70 -8.27
C LYS A 60 3.23 14.25 -7.12
N ARG A 61 2.11 14.92 -7.42
CA ARG A 61 1.21 15.48 -6.39
C ARG A 61 0.51 14.37 -5.59
N GLN A 62 0.06 13.32 -6.26
CA GLN A 62 -0.63 12.20 -5.63
C GLN A 62 0.30 11.38 -4.73
N ILE A 63 1.53 11.09 -5.18
CA ILE A 63 2.53 10.39 -4.35
C ILE A 63 2.86 11.22 -3.10
N ARG A 64 3.08 12.54 -3.22
CA ARG A 64 3.30 13.41 -2.04
C ARG A 64 2.11 13.45 -1.09
N ARG A 65 0.87 13.40 -1.62
CA ARG A 65 -0.33 13.30 -0.79
C ARG A 65 -0.37 11.97 -0.04
N TRP A 66 -0.08 10.87 -0.73
CA TRP A 66 0.01 9.54 -0.15
C TRP A 66 1.07 9.46 0.95
N MET A 67 2.29 9.96 0.72
CA MET A 67 3.36 10.00 1.72
C MET A 67 2.92 10.71 3.01
N ARG A 68 2.23 11.87 2.88
CA ARG A 68 1.68 12.61 4.03
C ARG A 68 0.60 11.81 4.76
N GLN A 69 -0.27 11.11 4.04
CA GLN A 69 -1.31 10.29 4.67
C GLN A 69 -0.71 9.11 5.44
N VAL A 70 0.28 8.43 4.88
CA VAL A 70 1.00 7.31 5.54
C VAL A 70 1.71 7.79 6.80
N SER A 71 2.42 8.92 6.71
CA SER A 71 3.11 9.52 7.85
C SER A 71 2.14 9.96 8.96
N ASN A 72 1.04 10.65 8.62
CA ASN A 72 0.04 11.10 9.59
C ASN A 72 -0.70 9.94 10.28
N ARG A 73 -0.84 8.80 9.61
CA ARG A 73 -1.42 7.58 10.19
C ARG A 73 -0.45 6.83 11.11
N GLY A 74 0.82 7.24 11.18
CA GLY A 74 1.82 6.62 12.05
C GLY A 74 2.22 5.21 11.63
N ILE A 75 2.14 4.89 10.33
CA ILE A 75 2.44 3.55 9.80
C ILE A 75 3.97 3.35 9.73
N ARG A 76 4.58 3.05 10.88
CA ARG A 76 6.05 3.04 11.05
C ARG A 76 6.82 2.10 10.12
N CYS A 77 6.18 1.03 9.61
CA CYS A 77 6.85 0.12 8.67
C CYS A 77 7.23 0.81 7.35
N PHE A 78 6.63 1.95 7.03
CA PHE A 78 6.98 2.74 5.86
C PHE A 78 8.06 3.81 6.12
N ASP A 79 8.50 4.07 7.35
CA ASP A 79 9.38 5.21 7.66
C ASP A 79 10.66 5.20 6.81
N ARG A 80 11.31 4.04 6.69
CA ARG A 80 12.50 3.88 5.84
C ARG A 80 12.18 4.10 4.36
N PHE A 81 11.06 3.56 3.89
CA PHE A 81 10.61 3.73 2.50
C PHE A 81 10.29 5.19 2.18
N LEU A 82 9.58 5.89 3.08
CA LEU A 82 9.27 7.31 2.94
C LEU A 82 10.53 8.17 2.89
N GLY A 83 11.54 7.82 3.71
CA GLY A 83 12.86 8.44 3.65
C GLY A 83 13.52 8.28 2.29
N THR A 84 13.62 7.04 1.78
CA THR A 84 14.19 6.76 0.46
C THR A 84 13.41 7.46 -0.66
N LEU A 85 12.08 7.35 -0.65
CA LEU A 85 11.22 7.96 -1.66
C LEU A 85 11.31 9.49 -1.65
N GLY A 86 11.47 10.11 -0.47
CA GLY A 86 11.69 11.54 -0.33
C GLY A 86 13.03 11.99 -0.89
N THR A 87 14.11 11.28 -0.54
CA THR A 87 15.47 11.57 -1.01
C THR A 87 15.58 11.48 -2.53
N HIS A 88 15.05 10.41 -3.11
CA HIS A 88 15.14 10.13 -4.54
C HIS A 88 13.90 10.57 -5.32
N PHE A 89 13.05 11.42 -4.74
CA PHE A 89 11.74 11.73 -5.32
C PHE A 89 11.84 12.26 -6.75
N ALA A 90 12.79 13.17 -7.00
CA ALA A 90 13.00 13.75 -8.32
C ALA A 90 13.48 12.72 -9.34
N GLU A 91 14.35 11.79 -8.94
CA GLU A 91 14.88 10.72 -9.79
C GLU A 91 13.81 9.69 -10.13
N ILE A 92 13.01 9.27 -9.14
CA ILE A 92 11.94 8.25 -9.29
C ILE A 92 10.76 8.79 -10.10
N THR A 93 10.54 10.11 -10.08
CA THR A 93 9.40 10.76 -10.76
C THR A 93 9.83 11.56 -11.99
N ASN A 94 11.06 11.41 -12.46
CA ASN A 94 11.49 11.93 -13.75
C ASN A 94 11.04 10.99 -14.86
N ASP A 95 10.41 11.57 -15.88
CA ASP A 95 10.38 11.02 -17.24
C ASP A 95 11.72 11.29 -17.91
#